data_AF-A0A3B5MRX6-F1
#
_entry.id   AF-A0A3B5MRX6-F1
#
_cell.length_a   1.000
_cell.length_b   1.000
_cell.length_c   1.000
_cell.angle_alpha   90.00
_cell.angle_beta   90.00
_cell.angle_gamma   90.00
#
_symmetry.space_group_name_H-M   'P 1'
#
loop_
_entity.id
_entity.type
_entity.pdbx_description
1 polymer ?
#
loop_
_entity_poly.entity_id
_entity_poly.type
_entity_poly.pdbx_seq_one_letter_code
_entity_poly.pdbx_strand_id
1 'polypeptide(L)'
;VGDEVTLPCKDVTDGQNQCDGTTWVFICSMKTVTLFEAGKINLTTSDRLSVTVNCSLVIKKVTMEDVGRYTCRQLTSEQQGPNSVYLTVVL
;
A
#
# COMPACT_ATOMS: atom_id res chain seq x y z
N VAL A 1 -17.74 -2.17 13.62
CA VAL A 1 -16.27 -2.19 13.83
C VAL A 1 -15.70 -2.84 12.59
N GLY A 2 -14.76 -2.19 11.91
CA GLY A 2 -14.15 -2.74 10.68
C GLY A 2 -12.81 -3.38 10.98
N ASP A 3 -12.48 -4.43 10.24
CA ASP A 3 -11.23 -5.18 10.40
C ASP A 3 -10.01 -4.32 10.04
N GLU A 4 -8.85 -4.76 10.49
CA GLU A 4 -7.55 -4.24 10.07
C GLU A 4 -6.90 -5.26 9.14
N VAL A 5 -6.35 -4.78 8.03
CA VAL A 5 -5.60 -5.63 7.08
C VAL A 5 -4.22 -5.05 6.83
N THR A 6 -3.24 -5.94 6.68
CA THR A 6 -1.88 -5.61 6.26
C THR A 6 -1.61 -6.22 4.89
N LEU A 7 -1.36 -5.38 3.89
CA LEU A 7 -1.01 -5.77 2.54
C LEU A 7 0.52 -5.80 2.39
N PRO A 8 1.13 -6.98 2.15
CA PRO A 8 2.57 -7.09 2.08
C PRO A 8 3.11 -6.45 0.80
N CYS A 9 4.19 -5.67 0.92
CA CYS A 9 5.04 -5.33 -0.21
C CYS A 9 6.18 -6.37 -0.28
N LYS A 10 6.24 -7.17 -1.34
CA LYS A 10 7.34 -8.14 -1.51
C LYS A 10 8.63 -7.41 -1.87
N ASP A 11 9.76 -8.02 -1.51
CA ASP A 11 11.12 -7.63 -1.89
C ASP A 11 11.61 -6.30 -1.29
N VAL A 12 11.16 -5.96 -0.07
CA VAL A 12 11.81 -4.88 0.69
C VAL A 12 13.20 -5.35 1.08
N THR A 13 14.22 -4.78 0.43
CA THR A 13 15.61 -5.00 0.82
C THR A 13 15.86 -4.38 2.20
N ASP A 14 16.45 -5.17 3.11
CA ASP A 14 16.98 -4.71 4.40
C ASP A 14 17.96 -3.56 4.13
N GLY A 15 17.48 -2.32 4.23
CA GLY A 15 18.26 -1.14 3.83
C GLY A 15 17.43 0.07 3.39
N GLN A 16 16.13 -0.08 3.12
CA GLN A 16 15.28 1.09 2.91
C GLN A 16 15.03 1.84 4.22
N ASN A 17 15.66 3.01 4.36
CA ASN A 17 15.31 3.95 5.42
C ASN A 17 13.89 4.47 5.16
N GLN A 18 12.96 4.26 6.09
CA GLN A 18 11.59 4.80 6.07
C GLN A 18 10.75 4.50 4.81
N CYS A 19 11.09 3.45 4.03
CA CYS A 19 10.36 3.11 2.81
C CYS A 19 10.36 4.24 1.75
N ASP A 20 11.41 5.06 1.71
CA ASP A 20 11.54 6.19 0.77
C ASP A 20 11.49 5.74 -0.72
N GLY A 21 11.91 4.50 -0.98
CA GLY A 21 11.84 3.89 -2.31
C GLY A 21 10.49 3.25 -2.64
N THR A 22 9.52 3.25 -1.72
CA THR A 22 8.23 2.58 -1.89
C THR A 22 7.16 3.54 -2.35
N THR A 23 6.36 3.12 -3.33
CA THR A 23 5.11 3.76 -3.73
C THR A 23 3.96 2.77 -3.63
N TRP A 24 2.91 3.13 -2.88
CA TRP A 24 1.64 2.39 -2.89
C TRP A 24 0.60 3.12 -3.71
N VAL A 25 -0.05 2.37 -4.61
CA VAL A 25 -1.08 2.86 -5.50
C VAL A 25 -2.33 2.00 -5.35
N PHE A 26 -3.46 2.64 -5.06
CA PHE A 26 -4.78 2.02 -5.13
C PHE A 26 -5.39 2.24 -6.50
N ILE A 27 -5.88 1.17 -7.11
CA ILE A 27 -6.53 1.17 -8.41
C ILE A 27 -7.91 0.54 -8.21
N CYS A 28 -8.94 1.36 -8.38
CA CYS A 28 -10.31 0.90 -8.56
C CYS A 28 -10.75 1.18 -10.01
N SER A 29 -11.91 0.67 -10.40
CA SER A 29 -12.39 0.71 -11.80
C SER A 29 -12.27 2.07 -12.49
N MET A 30 -12.43 3.18 -11.76
CA MET A 30 -12.46 4.54 -12.31
C MET A 30 -11.32 5.45 -11.82
N LYS A 31 -10.47 4.99 -10.88
CA LYS A 31 -9.51 5.89 -10.22
C LYS A 31 -8.22 5.17 -9.85
N THR A 32 -7.11 5.88 -10.07
CA THR A 32 -5.79 5.54 -9.56
C THR A 32 -5.41 6.58 -8.52
N VAL A 33 -5.05 6.14 -7.31
CA VAL A 33 -4.72 7.01 -6.17
C VAL A 33 -3.39 6.58 -5.56
N THR A 34 -2.45 7.51 -5.45
CA THR A 34 -1.23 7.30 -4.67
C THR A 34 -1.54 7.44 -3.19
N LEU A 35 -1.35 6.36 -2.43
CA LEU A 35 -1.61 6.28 -1.00
C LEU A 35 -0.36 6.58 -0.16
N PHE A 36 0.81 6.20 -0.66
CA PHE A 36 2.09 6.38 0.01
C PHE A 36 3.19 6.57 -1.04
N GLU A 37 4.08 7.52 -0.83
CA GLU A 37 5.23 7.77 -1.69
C GLU A 37 6.32 8.51 -0.89
N ALA A 38 7.59 8.15 -1.13
CA ALA A 38 8.75 8.83 -0.55
C ALA A 38 8.67 8.98 0.98
N GLY A 39 8.34 7.89 1.68
CA GLY A 39 8.27 7.86 3.14
C GLY A 39 7.01 8.49 3.75
N LYS A 40 6.08 8.98 2.93
CA LYS A 40 4.93 9.78 3.39
C LYS A 40 3.61 9.18 2.95
N ILE A 41 2.67 9.12 3.91
CA ILE A 41 1.28 8.75 3.65
C ILE A 41 0.55 9.96 3.10
N ASN A 42 -0.25 9.74 2.07
CA ASN A 42 -1.15 10.74 1.56
C ASN A 42 -2.40 10.84 2.46
N LEU A 43 -2.31 11.65 3.51
CA LEU A 43 -3.39 11.85 4.50
C LEU A 43 -4.68 12.42 3.90
N THR A 44 -4.63 13.01 2.70
CA THR A 44 -5.84 13.46 1.99
C THR A 44 -6.73 12.30 1.57
N THR A 45 -6.19 11.07 1.54
CA THR A 45 -6.91 9.88 1.12
C THR A 45 -7.59 9.17 2.29
N SER A 46 -6.96 9.11 3.47
CA SER A 46 -7.52 8.49 4.68
C SER A 46 -6.56 8.61 5.88
N ASP A 47 -7.08 8.92 7.07
CA ASP A 47 -6.38 8.84 8.36
C ASP A 47 -6.24 7.39 8.87
N ARG A 48 -6.88 6.43 8.18
CA ARG A 48 -6.88 5.00 8.52
C ARG A 48 -5.66 4.25 7.98
N LEU A 49 -4.80 4.91 7.20
CA LEU A 49 -3.65 4.29 6.55
C LEU A 49 -2.39 4.41 7.40
N SER A 50 -1.58 3.36 7.44
CA SER A 50 -0.22 3.37 7.98
C SER A 50 0.69 2.45 7.17
N VAL A 51 2.01 2.58 7.32
CA VAL A 51 2.99 1.68 6.69
C VAL A 51 3.88 1.09 7.78
N THR A 52 4.13 -0.23 7.69
CA THR A 52 5.01 -0.95 8.60
C THR A 52 6.49 -0.72 8.26
N VAL A 53 7.39 -1.16 9.13
CA VAL A 53 8.85 -1.13 8.88
C VAL A 53 9.27 -1.89 7.62
N ASN A 54 8.50 -2.91 7.22
CA ASN A 54 8.72 -3.69 5.99
C ASN A 54 7.88 -3.16 4.82
N CYS A 55 7.61 -1.86 4.79
CA CYS A 55 6.89 -1.14 3.73
C CYS A 55 5.52 -1.72 3.33
N SER A 56 4.94 -2.54 4.21
CA SER A 56 3.62 -3.14 4.01
C SER A 56 2.55 -2.15 4.44
N LEU A 57 1.50 -2.01 3.61
CA LEU A 57 0.42 -1.05 3.83
C LEU A 57 -0.59 -1.62 4.83
N VAL A 58 -0.92 -0.85 5.85
CA VAL A 58 -1.93 -1.17 6.85
C VAL A 58 -3.16 -0.30 6.61
N ILE A 59 -4.33 -0.92 6.54
CA ILE A 59 -5.62 -0.25 6.39
C ILE A 59 -6.47 -0.60 7.62
N LYS A 60 -6.80 0.41 8.42
CA LYS A 60 -7.65 0.26 9.61
C LYS A 60 -9.11 0.47 9.26
N LYS A 61 -10.02 -0.16 10.02
CA LYS A 61 -11.47 0.00 9.87
C LYS A 61 -11.91 -0.20 8.42
N VAL A 62 -11.53 -1.33 7.81
CA VAL A 62 -11.79 -1.66 6.41
C VAL A 62 -13.30 -1.57 6.10
N THR A 63 -13.62 -1.04 4.93
CA THR A 63 -14.98 -0.86 4.41
C THR A 63 -15.10 -1.42 2.99
N MET A 64 -16.33 -1.47 2.45
CA MET A 64 -16.54 -1.87 1.05
C MET A 64 -15.85 -0.95 0.03
N GLU A 65 -15.57 0.30 0.39
CA GLU A 65 -14.86 1.26 -0.47
C GLU A 65 -13.37 0.92 -0.65
N ASP A 66 -12.82 0.12 0.27
CA ASP A 66 -11.42 -0.33 0.23
C ASP A 66 -11.25 -1.56 -0.69
N VAL A 67 -12.32 -2.10 -1.27
CA VAL A 67 -12.22 -3.22 -2.22
C VAL A 67 -11.57 -2.75 -3.52
N GLY A 68 -10.49 -3.42 -3.94
CA GLY A 68 -9.82 -3.12 -5.20
C GLY A 68 -8.38 -3.62 -5.26
N ARG A 69 -7.65 -3.12 -6.26
CA ARG A 69 -6.26 -3.53 -6.53
C ARG A 69 -5.30 -2.55 -5.88
N TYR A 70 -4.37 -3.08 -5.09
CA TYR A 70 -3.29 -2.33 -4.49
C TYR A 70 -1.97 -2.76 -5.12
N THR A 71 -1.18 -1.79 -5.55
CA THR A 71 0.11 -2.02 -6.20
C THR A 71 1.19 -1.39 -5.34
N CYS A 72 2.17 -2.19 -4.94
CA CYS A 72 3.41 -1.73 -4.34
C CYS A 72 4.50 -1.67 -5.41
N ARG A 73 5.16 -0.53 -5.54
CA ARG A 73 6.31 -0.35 -6.42
C ARG A 73 7.52 0.02 -5.57
N GLN A 74 8.64 -0.65 -5.82
CA GLN A 74 9.92 -0.34 -5.22
C GLN A 74 10.86 0.27 -6.25
N LEU A 75 11.55 1.35 -5.87
CA LEU A 75 12.68 1.92 -6.60
C LEU A 75 13.96 1.20 -6.16
N THR A 76 14.07 -0.10 -6.45
CA THR A 76 15.35 -0.81 -6.29
C THR A 76 16.21 -0.60 -7.53
N SER A 77 17.54 -0.59 -7.33
CA SER A 77 18.55 -0.57 -8.41
C SER A 77 18.48 -1.82 -9.30
N GLU A 78 17.86 -2.90 -8.83
CA GLU A 78 17.53 -4.08 -9.61
C GLU A 78 16.07 -4.05 -10.08
N GLN A 79 15.88 -4.32 -11.37
CA GLN A 79 14.63 -4.20 -12.14
C GLN A 79 13.56 -5.23 -11.72
N GLN A 80 13.10 -5.20 -10.47
CA GLN A 80 11.91 -5.95 -10.07
C GLN A 80 10.66 -5.11 -10.37
N GLY A 81 9.76 -5.69 -11.17
CA GLY A 81 8.50 -5.06 -11.56
C GLY A 81 7.57 -4.81 -10.36
N PRO A 82 6.53 -3.99 -10.52
CA PRO A 82 5.61 -3.67 -9.43
C PRO A 82 4.87 -4.91 -8.91
N ASN A 83 4.90 -5.11 -7.59
CA ASN A 83 4.18 -6.17 -6.90
C ASN A 83 2.73 -5.74 -6.67
N SER A 84 1.76 -6.61 -6.96
CA SER A 84 0.33 -6.27 -6.88
C SER A 84 -0.43 -7.26 -6.01
N VAL A 85 -1.28 -6.73 -5.13
CA VAL A 85 -2.16 -7.48 -4.23
C VAL A 85 -3.59 -6.99 -4.45
N TYR A 86 -4.56 -7.90 -4.43
CA TYR A 86 -5.97 -7.55 -4.56
C TYR A 86 -6.65 -7.75 -3.21
N LEU A 87 -7.36 -6.73 -2.73
CA LEU A 87 -8.13 -6.80 -1.49
C LEU A 87 -9.61 -7.04 -1.83
N THR A 88 -10.16 -8.13 -1.32
CA THR A 88 -11.60 -8.41 -1.30
C THR A 88 -12.10 -8.39 0.13
N VAL A 89 -13.37 -8.01 0.32
CA VAL A 89 -14.09 -8.14 1.59
C VAL A 89 -15.18 -9.18 1.38
N VAL A 90 -15.21 -10.21 2.24
CA VAL A 90 -16.25 -11.25 2.22
C VAL A 90 -17.21 -10.98 3.37
N LEU A 91 -18.52 -11.02 3.08
CA LEU A 91 -19.60 -10.83 4.05
C LEU A 91 -19.90 -12.11 4.84
#